data_AF-A0A0B1S875-F1
#
_entry.id   AF-A0A0B1S875-F1
#
_cell.length_a   1.000
_cell.length_b   1.000
_cell.length_c   1.000
_cell.angle_alpha   90.00
_cell.angle_beta   90.00
_cell.angle_gamma   90.00
#
_symmetry.space_group_name_H-M   'P 1'
#
loop_
_entity.id
_entity.type
_entity.pdbx_description
1 polymer ?
#
loop_
_entity_poly.entity_id
_entity_poly.type
_entity_poly.pdbx_seq_one_letter_code
_entity_poly.pdbx_strand_id
1 'polypeptide(L)'
;MFFDETSGVWLIHSVPKFPPPDHYEYPASGHDYGQTMLCLSFNYAALSNIATQLYYNKPNIYSSQLPTKIAADYPVLSQVIAGKYKQGEPYSSTVTLNTINGQKFTSFAKTNQFNNDLYDGLVAPALQSDLIAETWRRGSEVPLSCSTTYHTNDALQIQVGTTSEFKYTKDHSKMARSTDPTKPWVCIGDINRMVSC
;
A
#
# COMPACT_ATOMS: atom_id res chain seq x y z
N MET A 1 -7.79 7.28 -7.41
CA MET A 1 -6.79 8.33 -7.68
C MET A 1 -7.41 9.35 -8.63
N PHE A 2 -7.02 10.61 -8.55
CA PHE A 2 -7.60 11.69 -9.36
C PHE A 2 -6.48 12.58 -9.89
N PHE A 3 -6.34 12.69 -11.21
CA PHE A 3 -5.28 13.44 -11.86
C PHE A 3 -5.83 14.23 -13.03
N ASP A 4 -5.30 15.44 -13.21
CA ASP A 4 -5.37 16.19 -14.46
C ASP A 4 -3.98 16.19 -15.14
N GLU A 5 -3.81 16.98 -16.20
CA GLU A 5 -2.56 17.06 -16.97
C GLU A 5 -1.44 17.86 -16.27
N THR A 6 -1.67 18.32 -15.03
CA THR A 6 -0.71 19.10 -14.24
C THR A 6 -0.32 18.38 -12.94
N SER A 7 -1.31 17.85 -12.22
CA SER A 7 -1.12 17.27 -10.89
C SER A 7 -2.25 16.31 -10.53
N GLY A 8 -2.16 15.70 -9.36
CA GLY A 8 -3.23 14.87 -8.86
C GLY A 8 -3.01 14.38 -7.44
N VAL A 9 -4.00 13.63 -6.97
CA VAL A 9 -4.05 13.05 -5.64
C VAL A 9 -4.16 11.53 -5.73
N TRP A 10 -3.32 10.86 -4.96
CA TRP A 10 -3.42 9.44 -4.69
C TRP A 10 -3.79 9.21 -3.23
N LEU A 11 -5.00 8.69 -3.02
CA LEU A 11 -5.50 8.25 -1.72
C LEU A 11 -5.29 6.74 -1.58
N ILE A 12 -4.62 6.34 -0.51
CA ILE A 12 -4.38 4.95 -0.10
C ILE A 12 -5.12 4.74 1.21
N HIS A 13 -5.93 3.68 1.34
CA HIS A 13 -6.67 3.41 2.57
C HIS A 13 -6.97 1.93 2.77
N SER A 14 -7.33 1.58 4.00
CA SER A 14 -7.77 0.22 4.36
C SER A 14 -9.29 0.05 4.47
N VAL A 15 -10.08 1.13 4.35
CA VAL A 15 -11.54 1.11 4.53
C VAL A 15 -12.24 0.26 3.46
N PRO A 16 -12.91 -0.85 3.83
CA PRO A 16 -13.62 -1.69 2.87
C PRO A 16 -14.83 -0.96 2.27
N LYS A 17 -15.10 -1.19 0.97
CA LYS A 17 -16.27 -0.63 0.24
C LYS A 17 -16.33 0.90 0.20
N PHE A 18 -15.20 1.58 0.37
CA PHE A 18 -15.10 3.04 0.32
C PHE A 18 -14.31 3.51 -0.90
N PRO A 19 -14.71 4.64 -1.52
CA PRO A 19 -16.08 5.17 -1.52
C PRO A 19 -17.00 4.29 -2.39
N PRO A 20 -18.34 4.43 -2.28
CA PRO A 20 -19.25 3.92 -3.29
C PRO A 20 -18.97 4.52 -4.68
N PRO A 21 -19.32 3.82 -5.79
CA PRO A 21 -18.96 4.27 -7.14
C PRO A 21 -19.69 5.53 -7.64
N ASP A 22 -20.88 5.82 -7.10
CA ASP A 22 -21.84 6.80 -7.64
C ASP A 22 -22.08 8.01 -6.71
N HIS A 23 -21.64 7.94 -5.45
CA HIS A 23 -21.75 9.02 -4.48
C HIS A 23 -20.70 8.91 -3.38
N TYR A 24 -20.51 9.98 -2.62
CA TYR A 24 -19.69 9.94 -1.42
C TYR A 24 -20.53 9.46 -0.23
N GLU A 25 -20.08 8.37 0.39
CA GLU A 25 -20.56 7.91 1.69
C GLU A 25 -19.40 7.23 2.42
N TYR A 26 -19.24 7.51 3.72
CA TYR A 26 -18.33 6.76 4.55
C TYR A 26 -19.07 5.52 5.10
N PRO A 27 -18.60 4.30 4.82
CA PRO A 27 -19.36 3.10 5.13
C PRO A 27 -19.47 2.87 6.64
N ALA A 28 -20.65 2.40 7.08
CA ALA A 28 -20.89 2.03 8.48
C ALA A 28 -19.82 1.07 9.04
N SER A 29 -19.36 0.11 8.24
CA SER A 29 -18.30 -0.84 8.62
C SER A 29 -16.93 -0.19 8.90
N GLY A 30 -16.71 1.04 8.41
CA GLY A 30 -15.52 1.83 8.68
C GLY A 30 -15.47 2.40 10.10
N HIS A 31 -16.53 2.26 10.90
CA HIS A 31 -16.59 2.69 12.29
C HIS A 31 -16.24 1.58 13.30
N ASP A 32 -16.24 0.32 12.86
CA ASP A 32 -16.08 -0.85 13.74
C ASP A 32 -14.61 -1.23 14.00
N TYR A 33 -13.70 -0.81 13.13
CA TYR A 33 -12.28 -1.20 13.15
C TYR A 33 -11.40 0.02 12.88
N GLY A 34 -10.21 0.04 13.49
CA GLY A 34 -9.16 1.00 13.13
C GLY A 34 -8.83 0.95 11.64
N GLN A 35 -8.54 2.10 11.04
CA GLN A 35 -8.22 2.23 9.61
C GLN A 35 -7.09 3.23 9.43
N THR A 36 -6.30 3.05 8.38
CA THR A 36 -5.34 4.06 7.92
C THR A 36 -5.79 4.67 6.59
N MET A 37 -5.47 5.95 6.43
CA MET A 37 -5.58 6.69 5.18
C MET A 37 -4.32 7.52 4.97
N LEU A 38 -3.79 7.50 3.76
CA LEU A 38 -2.68 8.34 3.33
C LEU A 38 -3.06 9.05 2.02
N CYS A 39 -3.02 10.37 2.05
CA CYS A 39 -3.36 11.22 0.91
C CYS A 39 -2.11 11.96 0.43
N LEU A 40 -1.72 11.73 -0.82
CA LEU A 40 -0.49 12.28 -1.39
C LEU A 40 -0.79 13.05 -2.67
N SER A 41 -0.26 14.28 -2.76
CA SER A 41 -0.34 15.10 -3.95
C SER A 41 0.94 14.97 -4.79
N PHE A 42 0.77 14.73 -6.08
CA PHE A 42 1.87 14.48 -7.01
C PHE A 42 1.77 15.36 -8.27
N ASN A 43 2.91 15.69 -8.86
CA ASN A 43 2.95 16.24 -10.22
C ASN A 43 2.55 15.17 -11.24
N TYR A 44 2.05 15.58 -12.39
CA TYR A 44 1.61 14.69 -13.48
C TYR A 44 2.63 13.61 -13.84
N ALA A 45 3.93 13.95 -13.87
CA ALA A 45 5.02 13.01 -14.18
C ALA A 45 5.11 11.79 -13.24
N ALA A 46 4.60 11.90 -12.00
CA ALA A 46 4.61 10.78 -11.07
C ALA A 46 3.70 9.62 -11.52
N LEU A 47 2.72 9.88 -12.41
CA LEU A 47 1.82 8.86 -12.94
C LEU A 47 2.54 7.68 -13.56
N SER A 48 3.72 7.87 -14.15
CA SER A 48 4.51 6.76 -14.70
C SER A 48 4.89 5.73 -13.61
N ASN A 49 5.42 6.21 -12.48
CA ASN A 49 5.80 5.34 -11.36
C ASN A 49 4.57 4.76 -10.66
N ILE A 50 3.51 5.55 -10.49
CA ILE A 50 2.25 5.08 -9.90
C ILE A 50 1.62 3.99 -10.77
N ALA A 51 1.54 4.19 -12.09
CA ALA A 51 1.00 3.22 -13.04
C ALA A 51 1.81 1.92 -13.01
N THR A 52 3.14 2.02 -12.90
CA THR A 52 4.01 0.85 -12.72
C THR A 52 3.64 0.10 -11.45
N GLN A 53 3.51 0.76 -10.31
CA GLN A 53 3.16 0.10 -9.05
C GLN A 53 1.77 -0.57 -9.10
N LEU A 54 0.77 0.11 -9.69
CA LEU A 54 -0.57 -0.48 -9.89
C LEU A 54 -0.53 -1.70 -10.82
N TYR A 55 0.35 -1.71 -11.83
CA TYR A 55 0.53 -2.85 -12.74
C TYR A 55 1.12 -4.09 -12.04
N TYR A 56 1.90 -3.90 -10.97
CA TYR A 56 2.35 -5.01 -10.12
C TYR A 56 1.27 -5.45 -9.13
N ASN A 57 0.57 -4.50 -8.50
CA ASN A 57 -0.42 -4.79 -7.47
C ASN A 57 -1.71 -5.45 -8.01
N LYS A 58 -2.02 -5.28 -9.31
CA LYS A 58 -3.25 -5.79 -9.93
C LYS A 58 -4.51 -5.41 -9.12
N PRO A 59 -4.77 -4.11 -8.90
CA PRO A 59 -5.93 -3.68 -8.13
C PRO A 59 -7.24 -4.10 -8.82
N ASN A 60 -8.27 -4.35 -8.03
CA ASN A 60 -9.63 -4.52 -8.57
C ASN A 60 -10.24 -3.13 -8.86
N ILE A 61 -10.37 -2.78 -10.14
CA ILE A 61 -10.87 -1.48 -10.57
C ILE A 61 -12.38 -1.59 -10.80
N TYR A 62 -13.16 -0.91 -9.96
CA TYR A 62 -14.62 -0.90 -10.05
C TYR A 62 -15.17 0.32 -10.80
N SER A 63 -14.42 1.41 -10.88
CA SER A 63 -14.78 2.63 -11.59
C SER A 63 -13.52 3.33 -12.09
N SER A 64 -13.57 3.82 -13.33
CA SER A 64 -12.44 4.51 -13.95
C SER A 64 -12.91 5.44 -15.05
N GLN A 65 -12.27 6.61 -15.14
CA GLN A 65 -12.38 7.52 -16.27
C GLN A 65 -10.98 7.95 -16.67
N LEU A 66 -10.49 7.48 -17.82
CA LEU A 66 -9.15 7.77 -18.31
C LEU A 66 -9.26 8.66 -19.57
N PRO A 67 -8.94 9.96 -19.47
CA PRO A 67 -8.89 10.85 -20.64
C PRO A 67 -7.89 10.36 -21.69
N THR A 68 -8.23 10.55 -22.98
CA THR A 68 -7.41 10.09 -24.11
C THR A 68 -5.96 10.60 -24.05
N LYS A 69 -5.76 11.84 -23.60
CA LYS A 69 -4.43 12.44 -23.48
C LYS A 69 -3.60 11.72 -22.41
N ILE A 70 -4.16 11.49 -21.23
CA ILE A 70 -3.50 10.74 -20.15
C ILE A 70 -3.24 9.29 -20.57
N ALA A 71 -4.16 8.66 -21.29
CA ALA A 71 -3.97 7.32 -21.85
C ALA A 71 -2.79 7.24 -22.84
N ALA A 72 -2.59 8.29 -23.65
CA ALA A 72 -1.50 8.37 -24.60
C ALA A 72 -0.15 8.61 -23.90
N ASP A 73 -0.12 9.48 -22.90
CA ASP A 73 1.10 9.81 -22.16
C ASP A 73 1.55 8.65 -21.24
N TYR A 74 0.59 7.93 -20.63
CA TYR A 74 0.84 6.83 -19.70
C TYR A 74 0.05 5.56 -20.08
N PRO A 75 0.43 4.85 -21.16
CA PRO A 75 -0.31 3.71 -21.69
C PRO A 75 -0.41 2.53 -20.71
N VAL A 76 0.45 2.46 -19.69
CA VAL A 76 0.37 1.45 -18.62
C VAL A 76 -0.93 1.58 -17.82
N LEU A 77 -1.48 2.80 -17.65
CA LEU A 77 -2.77 2.99 -16.98
C LEU A 77 -3.91 2.30 -17.73
N SER A 78 -3.91 2.37 -19.07
CA SER A 78 -4.88 1.66 -19.91
C SER A 78 -4.77 0.14 -19.73
N GLN A 79 -3.56 -0.38 -19.59
CA GLN A 79 -3.34 -1.81 -19.33
C GLN A 79 -3.88 -2.22 -17.96
N VAL A 80 -3.60 -1.42 -16.93
CA VAL A 80 -4.08 -1.62 -15.56
C VAL A 80 -5.62 -1.62 -15.52
N ILE A 81 -6.26 -0.63 -16.15
CA ILE A 81 -7.74 -0.55 -16.26
C ILE A 81 -8.31 -1.76 -17.00
N ALA A 82 -7.62 -2.25 -18.03
CA ALA A 82 -8.01 -3.47 -18.74
C ALA A 82 -7.71 -4.78 -17.96
N GLY A 83 -7.31 -4.69 -16.69
CA GLY A 83 -7.02 -5.84 -15.83
C GLY A 83 -5.71 -6.57 -16.15
N LYS A 84 -4.86 -5.98 -17.00
CA LYS A 84 -3.51 -6.52 -17.25
C LYS A 84 -2.60 -6.20 -16.08
N TYR A 85 -1.67 -7.10 -15.82
CA TYR A 85 -0.72 -6.98 -14.72
C TYR A 85 0.59 -7.70 -15.06
N LYS A 86 1.65 -7.39 -14.31
CA LYS A 86 2.98 -7.97 -14.52
C LYS A 86 2.94 -9.49 -14.45
N GLN A 87 3.31 -10.14 -15.55
CA GLN A 87 3.57 -11.58 -15.64
C GLN A 87 5.08 -11.83 -15.64
N GLY A 88 5.52 -12.89 -14.96
CA GLY A 88 6.92 -13.32 -14.97
C GLY A 88 7.85 -12.36 -14.21
N GLU A 89 9.16 -12.60 -14.31
CA GLU A 89 10.17 -11.81 -13.59
C GLU A 89 10.36 -10.39 -14.18
N PRO A 90 10.66 -9.37 -13.34
CA PRO A 90 10.71 -9.43 -11.88
C PRO A 90 9.30 -9.47 -11.25
N TYR A 91 9.18 -10.08 -10.06
CA TYR A 91 7.92 -10.25 -9.33
C TYR A 91 7.62 -9.11 -8.34
N SER A 92 8.55 -8.16 -8.18
CA SER A 92 8.38 -6.99 -7.32
C SER A 92 8.91 -5.74 -8.00
N SER A 93 8.49 -4.58 -7.49
CA SER A 93 8.92 -3.27 -7.97
C SER A 93 9.07 -2.32 -6.79
N THR A 94 10.22 -1.65 -6.72
CA THR A 94 10.48 -0.58 -5.76
C THR A 94 10.76 0.70 -6.54
N VAL A 95 9.98 1.75 -6.28
CA VAL A 95 10.14 3.05 -6.95
C VAL A 95 10.10 4.20 -5.97
N THR A 96 10.78 5.30 -6.29
CA THR A 96 10.69 6.54 -5.55
C THR A 96 9.58 7.41 -6.11
N LEU A 97 8.73 7.93 -5.23
CA LEU A 97 7.69 8.91 -5.53
C LEU A 97 8.04 10.23 -4.85
N ASN A 98 7.93 11.33 -5.59
CA ASN A 98 8.17 12.68 -5.07
C ASN A 98 6.87 13.46 -5.11
N THR A 99 6.36 13.87 -3.96
CA THR A 99 5.19 14.75 -3.88
C THR A 99 5.49 16.12 -4.50
N ILE A 100 4.44 16.92 -4.73
CA ILE A 100 4.58 18.28 -5.30
C ILE A 100 5.57 19.15 -4.49
N ASN A 101 5.60 18.98 -3.17
CA ASN A 101 6.48 19.72 -2.27
C ASN A 101 7.83 19.03 -2.01
N GLY A 102 8.18 18.01 -2.80
CA GLY A 102 9.48 17.35 -2.74
C GLY A 102 9.66 16.30 -1.63
N GLN A 103 8.63 16.01 -0.83
CA GLN A 103 8.68 14.88 0.11
C GLN A 103 8.81 13.58 -0.69
N LYS A 104 9.83 12.78 -0.34
CA LYS A 104 10.12 11.50 -0.96
C LYS A 104 9.40 10.37 -0.23
N PHE A 105 8.85 9.45 -1.01
CA PHE A 105 8.27 8.19 -0.55
C PHE A 105 8.88 7.05 -1.35
N THR A 106 9.09 5.90 -0.71
CA THR A 106 9.43 4.65 -1.40
C THR A 106 8.17 3.82 -1.51
N SER A 107 7.75 3.49 -2.74
CA SER A 107 6.62 2.61 -3.01
C SER A 107 7.13 1.22 -3.31
N PHE A 108 6.58 0.23 -2.62
CA PHE A 108 6.87 -1.19 -2.78
C PHE A 108 5.64 -1.89 -3.33
N ALA A 109 5.81 -2.68 -4.38
CA ALA A 109 4.77 -3.47 -5.01
C ALA A 109 5.26 -4.89 -5.26
N LYS A 110 4.35 -5.86 -5.21
CA LYS A 110 4.63 -7.26 -5.55
C LYS A 110 3.47 -7.86 -6.34
N THR A 111 3.80 -8.81 -7.21
CA THR A 111 2.80 -9.67 -7.85
C THR A 111 2.47 -10.85 -6.95
N ASN A 112 1.42 -11.59 -7.30
CA ASN A 112 1.10 -12.86 -6.63
C ASN A 112 2.17 -13.94 -6.83
N GLN A 113 3.13 -13.76 -7.75
CA GLN A 113 4.23 -14.69 -8.02
C GLN A 113 5.47 -14.42 -7.16
N PHE A 114 5.48 -13.36 -6.33
CA PHE A 114 6.62 -13.02 -5.48
C PHE A 114 6.95 -14.10 -4.44
N ASN A 115 5.96 -14.91 -4.05
CA ASN A 115 6.12 -16.11 -3.21
C ASN A 115 6.92 -15.90 -1.91
N ASN A 116 6.86 -14.69 -1.35
CA ASN A 116 7.47 -14.33 -0.08
C ASN A 116 6.62 -13.28 0.66
N ASP A 117 6.86 -13.12 1.96
CA ASP A 117 6.29 -12.03 2.75
C ASP A 117 6.74 -10.68 2.21
N LEU A 118 5.81 -9.71 2.08
CA LEU A 118 6.16 -8.40 1.53
C LEU A 118 7.17 -7.68 2.44
N TYR A 119 6.95 -7.72 3.75
CA TYR A 119 7.73 -6.95 4.69
C TYR A 119 9.12 -7.55 4.88
N ASP A 120 9.21 -8.86 5.15
CA ASP A 120 10.51 -9.53 5.34
C ASP A 120 11.29 -9.68 4.02
N GLY A 121 10.60 -9.94 2.91
CA GLY A 121 11.23 -10.22 1.62
C GLY A 121 11.61 -8.97 0.80
N LEU A 122 10.97 -7.83 1.07
CA LEU A 122 11.16 -6.62 0.26
C LEU A 122 11.36 -5.35 1.08
N VAL A 123 10.46 -5.06 2.03
CA VAL A 123 10.45 -3.75 2.72
C VAL A 123 11.60 -3.62 3.73
N ALA A 124 11.70 -4.52 4.71
CA ALA A 124 12.71 -4.46 5.76
C ALA A 124 14.15 -4.52 5.19
N PRO A 125 14.48 -5.37 4.20
CA PRO A 125 15.79 -5.36 3.56
C PRO A 125 16.10 -4.05 2.82
N ALA A 126 15.12 -3.48 2.11
CA ALA A 126 15.32 -2.24 1.36
C ALA A 126 15.50 -1.02 2.30
N LEU A 127 14.81 -1.01 3.43
CA LEU A 127 14.92 0.06 4.44
C LEU A 127 16.10 -0.16 5.41
N GLN A 128 16.72 -1.34 5.37
CA GLN A 128 17.80 -1.74 6.26
C GLN A 128 17.44 -1.54 7.74
N SER A 129 16.25 -1.95 8.13
CA SER A 129 15.71 -1.78 9.48
C SER A 129 14.69 -2.85 9.80
N ASP A 130 14.70 -3.33 11.04
CA ASP A 130 13.63 -4.17 11.56
C ASP A 130 12.32 -3.36 11.62
N LEU A 131 11.20 -4.04 11.39
CA LEU A 131 9.88 -3.44 11.33
C LEU A 131 8.94 -4.04 12.37
N ILE A 132 7.96 -3.25 12.79
CA ILE A 132 6.75 -3.72 13.48
C ILE A 132 5.59 -3.46 12.54
N ALA A 133 4.98 -4.54 12.02
CA ALA A 133 3.82 -4.49 11.14
C ALA A 133 2.53 -4.62 11.95
N GLU A 134 1.61 -3.72 11.67
CA GLU A 134 0.26 -3.76 12.18
C GLU A 134 -0.70 -3.97 11.01
N THR A 135 -1.25 -5.18 10.96
CA THR A 135 -2.14 -5.59 9.90
C THR A 135 -3.28 -6.42 10.46
N TRP A 136 -4.40 -6.43 9.74
CA TRP A 136 -5.51 -7.28 10.10
C TRP A 136 -5.15 -8.74 9.86
N ARG A 137 -5.08 -9.52 10.93
CA ARG A 137 -4.73 -10.95 10.87
C ARG A 137 -5.93 -11.82 11.26
N ARG A 138 -6.66 -12.34 10.26
CA ARG A 138 -7.74 -13.33 10.41
C ARG A 138 -7.43 -14.69 9.76
N GLY A 139 -6.30 -14.82 9.09
CA GLY A 139 -5.79 -16.04 8.47
C GLY A 139 -4.59 -16.60 9.22
N SER A 140 -3.87 -17.52 8.58
CA SER A 140 -2.64 -18.10 9.11
C SER A 140 -1.53 -17.05 9.20
N GLU A 141 -0.80 -17.10 10.30
CA GLU A 141 0.36 -16.23 10.55
C GLU A 141 1.47 -16.53 9.56
N VAL A 142 2.19 -15.48 9.15
CA VAL A 142 3.43 -15.64 8.40
C VAL A 142 4.49 -16.15 9.37
N PRO A 143 5.12 -17.32 9.12
CA PRO A 143 6.17 -17.82 9.98
C PRO A 143 7.34 -16.83 10.04
N LEU A 144 7.91 -16.64 11.23
CA LEU A 144 9.13 -15.86 11.39
C LEU A 144 10.27 -16.53 10.62
N SER A 145 10.90 -15.78 9.73
CA SER A 145 12.10 -16.22 9.03
C SER A 145 13.34 -15.83 9.83
N CYS A 146 13.80 -16.69 10.74
CA CYS A 146 14.97 -16.40 11.59
C CYS A 146 16.31 -16.26 10.85
N SER A 147 16.36 -16.51 9.54
CA SER A 147 17.57 -16.39 8.72
C SER A 147 17.72 -15.01 8.05
N THR A 148 16.75 -14.10 8.19
CA THR A 148 16.85 -12.76 7.60
C THR A 148 17.73 -11.83 8.42
N THR A 149 18.40 -10.87 7.76
CA THR A 149 19.17 -9.83 8.48
C THR A 149 18.25 -8.83 9.17
N TYR A 150 17.14 -8.48 8.53
CA TYR A 150 16.13 -7.56 9.04
C TYR A 150 14.80 -8.29 9.19
N HIS A 151 14.14 -8.10 10.32
CA HIS A 151 12.96 -8.86 10.71
C HIS A 151 11.75 -7.95 10.82
N THR A 152 10.59 -8.48 10.43
CA THR A 152 9.31 -7.86 10.72
C THR A 152 8.64 -8.62 11.87
N ASN A 153 8.26 -7.91 12.93
CA ASN A 153 7.44 -8.44 14.00
C ASN A 153 6.01 -7.95 13.85
N ASP A 154 5.04 -8.71 14.35
CA ASP A 154 3.64 -8.29 14.32
C ASP A 154 3.26 -7.52 15.59
N ALA A 155 2.58 -6.39 15.43
CA ALA A 155 1.91 -5.72 16.53
C ALA A 155 0.68 -6.53 16.98
N LEU A 156 0.57 -6.76 18.29
CA LEU A 156 -0.62 -7.42 18.89
C LEU A 156 -1.66 -6.41 19.38
N GLN A 157 -1.19 -5.21 19.71
CA GLN A 157 -1.97 -4.14 20.30
C GLN A 157 -1.47 -2.80 19.77
N ILE A 158 -2.39 -1.85 19.65
CA ILE A 158 -2.14 -0.48 19.21
C ILE A 158 -2.83 0.50 20.16
N GLN A 159 -2.20 1.65 20.33
CA GLN A 159 -2.78 2.85 20.90
C GLN A 159 -2.53 4.01 19.95
N VAL A 160 -3.57 4.82 19.69
CA VAL A 160 -3.46 6.00 18.81
C VAL A 160 -3.62 7.26 19.66
N GLY A 161 -2.55 8.03 19.81
CA GLY A 161 -2.57 9.23 20.65
C GLY A 161 -2.98 8.89 22.09
N THR A 162 -4.12 9.42 22.53
CA THR A 162 -4.68 9.21 23.88
C THR A 162 -5.82 8.19 23.93
N THR A 163 -6.08 7.43 22.86
CA THR A 163 -7.13 6.40 22.86
C THR A 163 -6.80 5.29 23.86
N SER A 164 -7.79 4.47 24.20
CA SER A 164 -7.53 3.17 24.81
C SER A 164 -6.76 2.28 23.84
N GLU A 165 -5.98 1.35 24.38
CA GLU A 165 -5.33 0.32 23.58
C GLU A 165 -6.37 -0.68 23.03
N PHE A 166 -6.19 -1.11 21.79
CA PHE A 166 -7.03 -2.11 21.15
C PHE A 166 -6.20 -3.15 20.39
N LYS A 167 -6.77 -4.35 20.24
CA LYS A 167 -6.10 -5.50 19.64
C LYS A 167 -6.06 -5.39 18.11
N TYR A 168 -5.05 -5.99 17.49
CA TYR A 168 -4.93 -6.11 16.03
C TYR A 168 -6.16 -6.74 15.34
N THR A 169 -6.97 -7.52 16.06
CA THR A 169 -8.23 -8.08 15.53
C THR A 169 -9.35 -7.05 15.36
N LYS A 170 -9.19 -5.87 15.97
CA LYS A 170 -10.04 -4.69 15.90
C LYS A 170 -9.41 -3.56 15.06
N ASP A 171 -8.35 -3.88 14.32
CA ASP A 171 -7.66 -2.94 13.46
C ASP A 171 -7.55 -3.52 12.03
N HIS A 172 -7.97 -2.73 11.04
CA HIS A 172 -7.87 -3.04 9.61
C HIS A 172 -6.74 -2.29 8.91
N SER A 173 -6.07 -1.39 9.62
CA SER A 173 -4.90 -0.67 9.16
C SER A 173 -3.88 -1.65 8.62
N LYS A 174 -3.15 -1.20 7.61
CA LYS A 174 -2.07 -1.94 7.00
C LYS A 174 -0.87 -1.04 7.03
N MET A 175 -0.22 -1.03 8.18
CA MET A 175 0.89 -0.14 8.45
C MET A 175 2.07 -0.89 9.03
N ALA A 176 3.25 -0.32 8.90
CA ALA A 176 4.42 -0.78 9.63
C ALA A 176 5.27 0.40 10.03
N ARG A 177 6.06 0.25 11.07
CA ARG A 177 7.07 1.24 11.46
C ARG A 177 8.41 0.56 11.71
N SER A 178 9.50 1.29 11.52
CA SER A 178 10.80 0.81 11.96
C SER A 178 10.92 0.77 13.48
N THR A 179 11.78 -0.11 13.97
CA THR A 179 12.18 -0.15 15.39
C THR A 179 13.37 0.77 15.69
N ASP A 180 14.17 1.09 14.67
CA ASP A 180 15.33 1.96 14.78
C ASP A 180 14.93 3.44 14.73
N PRO A 181 15.07 4.20 15.84
CA PRO A 181 14.68 5.60 15.90
C PRO A 181 15.55 6.50 15.01
N THR A 182 16.74 6.04 14.59
CA THR A 182 17.60 6.78 13.64
C THR A 182 17.15 6.63 12.19
N LYS A 183 16.26 5.66 11.92
CA LYS A 183 15.64 5.41 10.61
C LYS A 183 14.12 5.37 10.77
N PRO A 184 13.43 6.49 11.08
CA PRO A 184 12.04 6.51 11.53
C PRO A 184 11.03 6.32 10.38
N TRP A 185 11.07 5.15 9.74
CA TRP A 185 10.18 4.79 8.65
C TRP A 185 8.77 4.49 9.15
N VAL A 186 7.77 4.99 8.42
CA VAL A 186 6.37 4.58 8.54
C VAL A 186 5.92 4.14 7.15
N CYS A 187 5.36 2.93 7.08
CA CYS A 187 4.79 2.33 5.88
C CYS A 187 3.27 2.31 6.04
N ILE A 188 2.54 2.69 5.00
CA ILE A 188 1.08 2.58 4.91
C ILE A 188 0.75 1.99 3.54
N GLY A 189 -0.11 0.97 3.49
CA GLY A 189 -0.40 0.27 2.25
C GLY A 189 -1.71 -0.50 2.27
N ASP A 190 -1.77 -1.52 1.42
CA ASP A 190 -2.95 -2.30 1.08
C ASP A 190 -2.79 -3.81 1.36
N ILE A 191 -1.61 -4.26 1.78
CA ILE A 191 -1.29 -5.68 2.04
C ILE A 191 -1.30 -5.99 3.54
N ASN A 192 -2.05 -7.02 3.96
CA ASN A 192 -1.94 -7.60 5.29
C ASN A 192 -0.75 -8.58 5.36
N ARG A 193 -0.16 -8.74 6.54
CA ARG A 193 0.86 -9.77 6.79
C ARG A 193 0.20 -11.09 7.20
N MET A 194 -0.27 -11.84 6.22
CA MET A 194 -0.89 -13.15 6.38
C MET A 194 -0.53 -14.08 5.24
N VAL A 195 -0.55 -15.39 5.48
CA VAL A 195 -0.50 -16.39 4.41
C VAL A 195 -1.87 -16.48 3.73
N SER A 196 -1.89 -16.44 2.41
CA SER A 196 -3.08 -16.71 1.60
C SER A 196 -3.23 -18.22 1.44
N CYS A 197 -4.38 -18.79 1.86
CA CYS A 197 -4.75 -20.17 1.55
C CYS A 197 -5.21 -20.31 0.09
#